data_AF-A0A9P5WVG1-F1
#
_entry.id   AF-A0A9P5WVG1-F1
#
_cell.length_a   1.000
_cell.length_b   1.000
_cell.length_c   1.000
_cell.angle_alpha   90.00
_cell.angle_beta   90.00
_cell.angle_gamma   90.00
#
_symmetry.space_group_name_H-M   'P 1'
#
loop_
_entity.id
_entity.type
_entity.pdbx_description
1 polymer ?
#
loop_
_entity_poly.entity_id
_entity_poly.type
_entity_poly.pdbx_seq_one_letter_code
_entity_poly.pdbx_strand_id
1 'polypeptide(L)'
;MPFPRTTRAKQIVASPLLFAMVYQPLFVTCPFKLLHMAMAVTAIAVFTRMIDLYYVQPWTGIPSRYCARNVDKTARSKKDLGDDKQISSRSASADNFLMWDMERFRIEMWAPLRKFSAKKSGSQGLRWQDLILHNLTYNFVLDFCIFFMCQFTAKEMDVLTLPRYAMCMMAVGTFIMFQILWVYLTIAMIYSMSTGRRIDTSEWTMLENKLPCFALTPAEFWVNWQTLFRYLWVDLAFLPTQRLCEKYLGPERVGFRISNVVRQAMPILSVFALSAILHAYIVYATWREPVWSQLFYFMTQGVAVVVTKVVERSAFGAMIKDTYNKSGRMIRFCLQGLGFLIMVCHHALTLPFFMEPYKRHEMWFDLRQKSIFWWIYGKL
;
A
#
# COMPACT_ATOMS: atom_id res chain seq x y z
N MET A 1 18.49 -16.14 19.68
CA MET A 1 18.12 -15.48 20.96
C MET A 1 16.60 -15.42 21.04
N PRO A 2 15.97 -15.80 22.17
CA PRO A 2 14.53 -15.60 22.33
C PRO A 2 14.21 -14.11 22.24
N PHE A 3 13.24 -13.73 21.41
CA PHE A 3 12.81 -12.33 21.31
C PHE A 3 12.35 -11.84 22.69
N PRO A 4 12.74 -10.64 23.12
CA PRO A 4 12.33 -10.11 24.41
C PRO A 4 10.81 -9.99 24.42
N ARG A 5 10.14 -10.87 25.16
CA ARG A 5 8.70 -10.76 25.40
C ARG A 5 8.46 -9.42 26.06
N THR A 6 7.62 -8.57 25.47
CA THR A 6 7.20 -7.35 26.15
C THR A 6 6.44 -7.76 27.41
N THR A 7 6.87 -7.29 28.56
CA THR A 7 6.17 -7.57 29.82
C THR A 7 4.84 -6.81 29.84
N ARG A 8 3.83 -7.33 30.56
CA ARG A 8 2.55 -6.61 30.79
C ARG A 8 2.80 -5.19 31.33
N ALA A 9 3.86 -5.01 32.12
CA ALA A 9 4.29 -3.70 32.59
C ALA A 9 4.61 -2.72 31.43
N LYS A 10 5.34 -3.15 30.39
CA LYS A 10 5.61 -2.31 29.21
C LYS A 10 4.34 -1.92 28.46
N GLN A 11 3.37 -2.84 28.35
CA GLN A 11 2.07 -2.55 27.74
C GLN A 11 1.29 -1.49 28.54
N ILE A 12 1.22 -1.64 29.87
CA ILE A 12 0.52 -0.69 30.74
C ILE A 12 1.18 0.69 30.67
N VAL A 13 2.51 0.76 30.66
CA VAL A 13 3.26 2.02 30.57
C VAL A 13 3.13 2.65 29.18
N ALA A 14 3.03 1.86 28.11
CA ALA A 14 2.85 2.37 26.76
C ALA A 14 1.43 2.92 26.50
N SER A 15 0.39 2.39 27.17
CA SER A 15 -1.00 2.78 26.92
C SER A 15 -1.27 4.29 27.04
N PRO A 16 -0.85 5.01 28.11
CA PRO A 16 -1.06 6.46 28.22
C PRO A 16 -0.34 7.25 27.13
N LEU A 17 0.87 6.82 26.75
CA LEU A 17 1.63 7.46 25.67
C LEU A 17 0.90 7.29 24.33
N LEU A 18 0.43 6.08 24.05
CA LEU A 18 -0.33 5.80 22.83
C LEU A 18 -1.63 6.59 22.76
N PHE A 19 -2.31 6.69 23.89
CA PHE A 19 -3.50 7.54 24.02
C PHE A 19 -3.13 9.00 23.74
N ALA A 20 -2.11 9.55 24.42
CA ALA A 20 -1.66 10.92 24.19
C ALA A 20 -1.32 11.18 22.72
N MET A 21 -0.61 10.27 22.05
CA MET A 21 -0.24 10.42 20.63
C MET A 21 -1.47 10.46 19.70
N VAL A 22 -2.46 9.61 19.92
CA VAL A 22 -3.69 9.59 19.10
C VAL A 22 -4.61 10.76 19.40
N TYR A 23 -4.64 11.26 20.64
CA TYR A 23 -5.54 12.35 20.98
C TYR A 23 -4.93 13.74 20.80
N GLN A 24 -3.60 13.86 20.79
CA GLN A 24 -2.92 15.15 20.64
C GLN A 24 -3.38 15.91 19.37
N PRO A 25 -3.45 15.32 18.17
CA PRO A 25 -3.90 16.05 16.99
C PRO A 25 -5.38 16.47 17.06
N LEU A 26 -6.18 15.89 17.96
CA LEU A 26 -7.57 16.27 18.19
C LEU A 26 -7.71 17.46 19.16
N PHE A 27 -6.73 17.71 20.02
CA PHE A 27 -6.79 18.80 21.00
C PHE A 27 -5.89 19.98 20.63
N VAL A 28 -4.78 19.73 19.95
CA VAL A 28 -3.84 20.77 19.52
C VAL A 28 -4.24 21.26 18.13
N THR A 29 -4.59 22.53 18.02
CA THR A 29 -4.79 23.20 16.74
C THR A 29 -3.45 23.73 16.23
N CYS A 30 -3.17 23.50 14.94
CA CYS A 30 -2.01 24.08 14.29
C CYS A 30 -2.48 25.08 13.22
N PRO A 31 -1.91 26.30 13.14
CA PRO A 31 -2.28 27.26 12.10
C PRO A 31 -1.91 26.75 10.70
N PHE A 32 -0.86 25.92 10.59
CA PHE A 32 -0.43 25.33 9.32
C PHE A 32 -1.12 23.98 9.11
N LYS A 33 -2.11 23.93 8.23
CA LYS A 33 -2.92 22.73 7.97
C LYS A 33 -2.11 21.53 7.50
N LEU A 34 -1.14 21.74 6.61
CA LEU A 34 -0.21 20.70 6.19
C LEU A 34 0.59 20.11 7.35
N LEU A 35 1.06 20.95 8.27
CA LEU A 35 1.79 20.50 9.45
C LEU A 35 0.86 19.73 10.39
N HIS A 36 -0.37 20.18 10.58
CA HIS A 36 -1.38 19.45 11.36
C HIS A 36 -1.66 18.07 10.79
N MET A 37 -1.86 17.99 9.47
CA MET A 37 -2.06 16.72 8.78
C MET A 37 -0.84 15.82 8.94
N ALA A 38 0.37 16.34 8.76
CA ALA A 38 1.60 15.58 8.94
C ALA A 38 1.68 15.02 10.37
N MET A 39 1.37 15.83 11.39
CA MET A 39 1.30 15.37 12.78
C MET A 39 0.25 14.27 12.98
N ALA A 40 -0.95 14.40 12.38
CA ALA A 40 -2.00 13.39 12.48
C ALA A 40 -1.59 12.06 11.81
N VAL A 41 -0.97 12.12 10.63
CA VAL A 41 -0.44 10.95 9.91
C VAL A 41 0.68 10.30 10.70
N THR A 42 1.64 11.07 11.20
CA THR A 42 2.75 10.57 12.02
C THR A 42 2.23 9.93 13.31
N ALA A 43 1.26 10.55 13.98
CA ALA A 43 0.63 10.01 15.17
C ALA A 43 0.04 8.62 14.91
N ILE A 44 -0.73 8.44 13.83
CA ILE A 44 -1.29 7.14 13.46
C ILE A 44 -0.20 6.14 13.09
N ALA A 45 0.78 6.53 12.28
CA ALA A 45 1.84 5.64 11.85
C ALA A 45 2.66 5.11 13.05
N VAL A 46 2.98 5.99 14.00
CA VAL A 46 3.67 5.59 15.23
C VAL A 46 2.75 4.75 16.12
N PHE A 47 1.51 5.19 16.35
CA PHE A 47 0.53 4.46 17.16
C PHE A 47 0.34 3.03 16.68
N THR A 48 0.08 2.86 15.38
CA THR A 48 -0.10 1.54 14.78
C THR A 48 1.14 0.67 14.90
N ARG A 49 2.34 1.23 14.68
CA ARG A 49 3.60 0.51 14.87
C ARG A 49 3.82 0.10 16.32
N MET A 50 3.45 0.95 17.27
CA MET A 50 3.57 0.64 18.69
C MET A 50 2.54 -0.41 19.13
N ILE A 51 1.32 -0.40 18.59
CA ILE A 51 0.35 -1.49 18.80
C ILE A 51 0.95 -2.81 18.32
N ASP A 52 1.51 -2.83 17.13
CA ASP A 52 2.16 -4.02 16.57
C ASP A 52 3.28 -4.54 17.49
N LEU A 53 4.19 -3.65 17.91
CA LEU A 53 5.33 -4.00 18.75
C LEU A 53 4.94 -4.44 20.17
N TYR A 54 4.00 -3.74 20.81
CA TYR A 54 3.69 -3.97 22.23
C TYR A 54 2.53 -4.92 22.48
N TYR A 55 1.61 -5.11 21.53
CA TYR A 55 0.41 -5.91 21.76
C TYR A 55 0.29 -7.07 20.79
N VAL A 56 0.56 -6.86 19.50
CA VAL A 56 0.33 -7.89 18.47
C VAL A 56 1.44 -8.94 18.46
N GLN A 57 2.69 -8.55 18.25
CA GLN A 57 3.84 -9.49 18.22
C GLN A 57 3.97 -10.32 19.50
N PRO A 58 3.79 -9.75 20.71
CA PRO A 58 3.85 -10.52 21.95
C PRO A 58 2.72 -11.54 22.08
N TRP A 59 1.53 -11.23 21.53
CA TRP A 59 0.39 -12.13 21.56
C TRP A 59 0.50 -13.25 20.54
N THR A 60 0.97 -12.95 19.32
CA THR A 60 1.11 -13.96 18.27
C THR A 60 2.32 -14.87 18.48
N GLY A 61 3.35 -14.41 19.21
CA GLY A 61 4.61 -15.13 19.38
C GLY A 61 5.43 -15.25 18.08
N ILE A 62 4.93 -14.64 17.00
CA ILE A 62 5.60 -14.59 15.70
C ILE A 62 6.32 -13.24 15.67
N PRO A 63 7.67 -13.21 15.65
CA PRO A 63 8.38 -11.96 15.46
C PRO A 63 7.91 -11.33 14.16
N SER A 64 7.79 -9.99 14.13
CA SER A 64 7.28 -9.31 12.94
C SER A 64 7.97 -9.85 11.70
N ARG A 65 7.22 -10.11 10.62
CA ARG A 65 7.77 -10.73 9.41
C ARG A 65 8.96 -9.94 8.83
N TYR A 66 9.10 -8.67 9.21
CA TYR A 66 10.27 -7.82 8.95
C TYR A 66 11.58 -8.36 9.55
N CYS A 67 11.54 -9.07 10.67
CA CYS A 67 12.71 -9.67 11.32
C CYS A 67 12.94 -11.13 10.92
N ALA A 68 11.89 -11.87 10.58
CA ALA A 68 11.99 -13.32 10.31
C ALA A 68 12.75 -13.65 9.01
N ARG A 69 12.70 -12.78 7.99
CA ARG A 69 13.28 -13.05 6.67
C ARG A 69 14.82 -13.14 6.67
N ASN A 70 15.49 -12.51 7.64
CA ASN A 70 16.95 -12.52 7.76
C ASN A 70 17.49 -13.72 8.57
N VAL A 71 16.64 -14.39 9.36
CA VAL A 71 17.07 -15.53 10.18
C VAL A 71 17.21 -16.79 9.33
N ASP A 72 16.33 -17.01 8.35
CA ASP A 72 16.35 -18.22 7.53
C ASP A 72 17.50 -18.29 6.53
N LYS A 73 18.06 -17.14 6.11
CA LYS A 73 19.22 -17.12 5.19
C LYS A 73 20.56 -17.36 5.89
N THR A 74 20.66 -17.08 7.18
CA THR A 74 21.90 -17.30 7.94
C THR A 74 21.98 -18.68 8.60
N ALA A 75 20.85 -19.38 8.74
CA ALA A 75 20.80 -20.71 9.36
C ALA A 75 20.92 -21.90 8.37
N ARG A 76 20.74 -21.69 7.05
CA ARG A 76 20.71 -22.79 6.05
C ARG A 76 21.96 -22.95 5.18
N SER A 77 23.07 -22.26 5.48
CA SER A 77 24.26 -22.29 4.61
C SER A 77 25.29 -23.41 4.93
N LYS A 78 25.04 -24.37 5.83
CA LYS A 78 26.10 -25.33 6.21
C LYS A 78 25.76 -26.81 6.39
N LYS A 79 24.56 -27.27 6.02
CA LYS A 79 24.30 -28.71 5.96
C LYS A 79 23.24 -28.98 4.92
N ASP A 80 23.65 -29.67 3.86
CA ASP A 80 22.91 -30.71 3.13
C ASP A 80 23.46 -30.80 1.70
N LEU A 81 24.68 -31.33 1.60
CA LEU A 81 25.07 -32.19 0.49
C LEU A 81 24.71 -33.61 0.94
N GLY A 82 23.75 -34.23 0.25
CA GLY A 82 23.41 -35.65 0.40
C GLY A 82 22.12 -35.90 1.16
N ASP A 83 21.00 -35.98 0.45
CA ASP A 83 20.32 -37.26 0.22
C ASP A 83 18.97 -37.04 -0.46
N ASP A 84 18.91 -37.45 -1.73
CA ASP A 84 17.67 -37.72 -2.45
C ASP A 84 16.97 -38.92 -1.80
N LYS A 85 15.85 -38.67 -1.10
CA LYS A 85 14.77 -39.68 -0.94
C LYS A 85 13.44 -39.05 -0.53
N GLN A 86 12.57 -38.95 -1.53
CA GLN A 86 11.12 -39.17 -1.50
C GLN A 86 10.49 -39.43 -0.11
N ILE A 87 9.71 -38.47 0.38
CA ILE A 87 8.53 -38.75 1.20
C ILE A 87 7.35 -37.95 0.64
N SER A 88 6.47 -38.68 -0.04
CA SER A 88 5.13 -38.25 -0.41
C SER A 88 4.23 -38.25 0.83
N SER A 89 4.00 -37.07 1.39
CA SER A 89 2.82 -36.82 2.22
C SER A 89 2.15 -35.56 1.71
N ARG A 90 1.15 -35.75 0.84
CA ARG A 90 0.18 -34.73 0.43
C ARG A 90 -0.50 -34.16 1.68
N SER A 91 -0.03 -33.01 2.15
CA SER A 91 -0.85 -32.12 2.96
C SER A 91 -1.56 -31.16 1.99
N ALA A 92 -2.89 -31.16 2.04
CA ALA A 92 -3.78 -30.31 1.24
C ALA A 92 -3.75 -28.83 1.70
N SER A 93 -2.56 -28.30 2.04
CA SER A 93 -2.36 -26.95 2.56
C SER A 93 -1.29 -26.14 1.82
N ALA A 94 -0.68 -26.69 0.77
CA ALA A 94 0.46 -26.08 0.07
C ALA A 94 0.18 -25.67 -1.39
N ASP A 95 -1.08 -25.61 -1.82
CA ASP A 95 -1.44 -24.92 -3.06
C ASP A 95 -1.51 -23.41 -2.78
N ASN A 96 -0.35 -22.78 -2.69
CA ASN A 96 -0.18 -21.36 -3.00
C ASN A 96 -0.37 -21.11 -4.52
N PHE A 97 -1.45 -21.67 -5.08
CA PHE A 97 -1.92 -21.52 -6.47
C PHE A 97 -2.43 -20.09 -6.75
N LEU A 98 -2.38 -19.21 -5.75
CA LEU A 98 -2.69 -17.78 -5.81
C LEU A 98 -1.58 -16.91 -6.42
N MET A 99 -0.43 -17.49 -6.75
CA MET A 99 0.52 -16.86 -7.64
C MET A 99 0.44 -17.58 -8.99
N TRP A 100 -0.09 -16.89 -10.00
CA TRP A 100 0.38 -17.13 -11.36
C TRP A 100 1.92 -17.10 -11.35
N ASP A 101 2.59 -17.51 -12.43
CA ASP A 101 3.99 -17.12 -12.67
C ASP A 101 4.05 -15.61 -12.94
N MET A 102 3.67 -14.88 -11.90
CA MET A 102 3.60 -13.46 -11.75
C MET A 102 5.01 -12.96 -11.96
N GLU A 103 6.04 -13.69 -11.55
CA GLU A 103 7.44 -13.35 -11.77
C GLU A 103 7.78 -13.25 -13.27
N ARG A 104 7.39 -14.22 -14.09
CA ARG A 104 7.61 -14.18 -15.55
C ARG A 104 6.73 -13.16 -16.27
N PHE A 105 5.45 -13.06 -15.88
CA PHE A 105 4.54 -12.01 -16.36
C PHE A 105 4.99 -10.59 -15.95
N ARG A 106 5.64 -10.48 -14.78
CA ARG A 106 6.24 -9.27 -14.24
C ARG A 106 7.49 -8.90 -15.02
N ILE A 107 8.38 -9.84 -15.34
CA ILE A 107 9.65 -9.53 -16.00
C ILE A 107 9.45 -8.93 -17.41
N GLU A 108 8.45 -9.39 -18.16
CA GLU A 108 8.28 -9.02 -19.57
C GLU A 108 7.65 -7.63 -19.83
N MET A 109 6.71 -7.15 -19.00
CA MET A 109 5.98 -5.90 -19.33
C MET A 109 6.68 -4.58 -18.94
N TRP A 110 7.61 -4.58 -17.98
CA TRP A 110 8.05 -3.33 -17.33
C TRP A 110 9.56 -3.25 -17.04
N ALA A 111 10.36 -4.06 -17.72
CA ALA A 111 11.81 -4.04 -17.64
C ALA A 111 12.47 -2.64 -17.82
N PRO A 112 11.88 -1.65 -18.52
CA PRO A 112 12.48 -0.31 -18.62
C PRO A 112 12.28 0.56 -17.36
N LEU A 113 11.14 0.46 -16.68
CA LEU A 113 10.78 1.34 -15.54
C LEU A 113 11.15 0.76 -14.17
N ARG A 114 11.53 -0.53 -14.09
CA ARG A 114 11.82 -1.24 -12.82
C ARG A 114 13.28 -1.38 -12.45
N LYS A 115 14.22 -0.82 -13.22
CA LYS A 115 15.64 -1.15 -13.00
C LYS A 115 16.28 -0.33 -11.87
N PHE A 116 15.86 -0.57 -10.62
CA PHE A 116 16.82 -0.81 -9.55
C PHE A 116 17.40 -2.23 -9.65
N SER A 117 17.44 -2.80 -10.85
CA SER A 117 18.15 -4.04 -11.10
C SER A 117 19.62 -3.70 -10.93
N ALA A 118 20.09 -3.90 -9.70
CA ALA A 118 21.39 -4.51 -9.50
C ALA A 118 21.53 -5.52 -10.64
N LYS A 119 22.54 -5.33 -11.50
CA LYS A 119 22.90 -6.33 -12.50
C LYS A 119 22.82 -7.69 -11.81
N LYS A 120 22.35 -8.71 -12.53
CA LYS A 120 22.27 -10.13 -12.12
C LYS A 120 23.67 -10.74 -11.81
N SER A 121 24.57 -9.97 -11.20
CA SER A 121 25.91 -10.30 -10.77
C SER A 121 25.94 -10.10 -9.25
N GLY A 122 25.79 -11.22 -8.53
CA GLY A 122 26.17 -11.42 -7.13
C GLY A 122 25.97 -10.26 -6.15
N SER A 123 24.78 -10.17 -5.54
CA SER A 123 24.57 -9.75 -4.13
C SER A 123 25.09 -8.38 -3.65
N GLN A 124 25.51 -7.47 -4.51
CA GLN A 124 25.92 -6.15 -4.06
C GLN A 124 24.70 -5.22 -3.98
N GLY A 125 24.18 -5.02 -2.77
CA GLY A 125 23.11 -4.04 -2.50
C GLY A 125 23.43 -2.63 -3.02
N LEU A 126 22.40 -1.80 -3.14
CA LEU A 126 22.47 -0.46 -3.71
C LEU A 126 23.24 0.49 -2.79
N ARG A 127 24.05 1.38 -3.34
CA ARG A 127 24.62 2.51 -2.60
C ARG A 127 23.67 3.70 -2.69
N TRP A 128 23.80 4.66 -1.77
CA TRP A 128 22.99 5.88 -1.81
C TRP A 128 23.16 6.66 -3.12
N GLN A 129 24.34 6.60 -3.77
CA GLN A 129 24.56 7.26 -5.06
C GLN A 129 23.65 6.71 -6.17
N ASP A 130 23.35 5.40 -6.14
CA ASP A 130 22.48 4.75 -7.13
C ASP A 130 21.02 5.25 -7.03
N LEU A 131 20.67 5.87 -5.91
CA LEU A 131 19.33 6.39 -5.63
C LEU A 131 19.16 7.87 -6.01
N ILE A 132 20.24 8.62 -6.25
CA ILE A 132 20.18 10.07 -6.51
C ILE A 132 19.31 10.38 -7.72
N LEU A 133 19.54 9.69 -8.85
CA LEU A 133 18.80 9.95 -10.09
C LEU A 133 17.30 9.73 -9.89
N HIS A 134 16.93 8.63 -9.22
CA HIS A 134 15.53 8.32 -8.91
C HIS A 134 14.92 9.38 -7.98
N ASN A 135 15.68 9.86 -6.99
CA ASN A 135 15.23 10.92 -6.09
C ASN A 135 14.95 12.22 -6.87
N LEU A 136 15.85 12.61 -7.77
CA LEU A 136 15.67 13.77 -8.65
C LEU A 136 14.46 13.60 -9.57
N THR A 137 14.28 12.43 -10.18
CA THR A 137 13.10 12.13 -11.01
C THR A 137 11.81 12.27 -10.20
N TYR A 138 11.77 11.75 -8.97
CA TYR A 138 10.58 11.86 -8.13
C TYR A 138 10.30 13.30 -7.71
N ASN A 139 11.32 14.07 -7.34
CA ASN A 139 11.15 15.51 -7.07
C ASN A 139 10.59 16.26 -8.29
N PHE A 140 11.11 15.98 -9.49
CA PHE A 140 10.61 16.59 -10.73
C PHE A 140 9.13 16.28 -10.97
N VAL A 141 8.74 15.01 -10.83
CA VAL A 141 7.33 14.60 -10.99
C VAL A 141 6.45 15.26 -9.93
N LEU A 142 6.90 15.31 -8.67
CA LEU A 142 6.18 15.96 -7.59
C LEU A 142 5.98 17.45 -7.84
N ASP A 143 7.04 18.14 -8.28
CA ASP A 143 6.99 19.56 -8.61
C ASP A 143 6.00 19.83 -9.75
N PHE A 144 6.04 19.02 -10.81
CA PHE A 144 5.09 19.10 -11.91
C PHE A 144 3.65 18.87 -11.45
N CYS A 145 3.40 17.87 -10.59
CA CYS A 145 2.07 17.63 -10.06
C CYS A 145 1.56 18.81 -9.21
N ILE A 146 2.40 19.38 -8.33
CA ILE A 146 2.04 20.56 -7.53
C ILE A 146 1.69 21.72 -8.46
N PHE A 147 2.55 22.02 -9.42
CA PHE A 147 2.34 23.07 -10.41
C PHE A 147 1.01 22.89 -11.15
N PHE A 148 0.74 21.69 -11.64
CA PHE A 148 -0.49 21.37 -12.36
C PHE A 148 -1.74 21.53 -11.48
N MET A 149 -1.71 21.01 -10.25
CA MET A 149 -2.85 21.11 -9.31
C MET A 149 -3.12 22.57 -8.91
N CYS A 150 -2.07 23.40 -8.75
CA CYS A 150 -2.22 24.81 -8.42
C CYS A 150 -2.83 25.67 -9.53
N GLN A 151 -3.06 25.12 -10.73
CA GLN A 151 -3.79 25.82 -11.79
C GLN A 151 -5.32 25.81 -11.58
N PHE A 152 -5.82 25.04 -10.61
CA PHE A 152 -7.25 24.86 -10.39
C PHE A 152 -7.64 25.18 -8.94
N THR A 153 -8.60 26.08 -8.77
CA THR A 153 -9.32 26.29 -7.51
C THR A 153 -10.33 25.16 -7.28
N ALA A 154 -10.82 25.03 -6.03
CA ALA A 154 -11.86 24.05 -5.73
C ALA A 154 -13.12 24.22 -6.60
N LYS A 155 -13.52 25.48 -6.85
CA LYS A 155 -14.69 25.83 -7.68
C LYS A 155 -14.48 25.49 -9.14
N GLU A 156 -13.28 25.74 -9.67
CA GLU A 156 -12.96 25.41 -11.07
C GLU A 156 -12.94 23.90 -11.29
N MET A 157 -12.47 23.12 -10.31
CA MET A 157 -12.49 21.66 -10.40
C MET A 157 -13.90 21.08 -10.55
N ASP A 158 -14.91 21.72 -9.94
CA ASP A 158 -16.30 21.25 -9.98
C ASP A 158 -16.98 21.49 -11.33
N VAL A 159 -16.47 22.40 -12.15
CA VAL A 159 -16.99 22.70 -13.49
C VAL A 159 -16.15 22.04 -14.60
N LEU A 160 -15.12 21.27 -14.25
CA LEU A 160 -14.31 20.56 -15.24
C LEU A 160 -15.12 19.48 -15.94
N THR A 161 -14.86 19.31 -17.24
CA THR A 161 -15.33 18.12 -17.96
C THR A 161 -14.74 16.86 -17.35
N LEU A 162 -15.48 15.74 -17.42
CA LEU A 162 -15.04 14.46 -16.84
C LEU A 162 -13.59 14.07 -17.19
N PRO A 163 -13.10 14.23 -18.43
CA PRO A 163 -11.70 13.92 -18.75
C PRO A 163 -10.69 14.83 -18.04
N ARG A 164 -10.95 16.14 -17.98
CA ARG A 164 -10.07 17.10 -17.28
C ARG A 164 -10.06 16.86 -15.78
N TYR A 165 -11.23 16.59 -15.22
CA TYR A 165 -11.38 16.24 -13.83
C TYR A 165 -10.63 14.95 -13.49
N ALA A 166 -10.77 13.91 -14.32
CA ALA A 166 -10.01 12.66 -14.18
C ALA A 166 -8.50 12.89 -14.26
N MET A 167 -8.01 13.77 -15.15
CA MET A 167 -6.60 14.15 -15.18
C MET A 167 -6.13 14.82 -13.88
N CYS A 168 -6.94 15.71 -13.30
CA CYS A 168 -6.63 16.33 -12.00
C CYS A 168 -6.56 15.28 -10.89
N MET A 169 -7.53 14.38 -10.83
CA MET A 169 -7.55 13.27 -9.88
C MET A 169 -6.34 12.34 -10.06
N MET A 170 -5.94 12.04 -11.31
CA MET A 170 -4.72 11.28 -11.58
C MET A 170 -3.45 12.02 -11.13
N ALA A 171 -3.35 13.34 -11.37
CA ALA A 171 -2.21 14.14 -10.93
C ALA A 171 -2.06 14.12 -9.40
N VAL A 172 -3.17 14.23 -8.67
CA VAL A 172 -3.22 14.06 -7.22
C VAL A 172 -2.75 12.66 -6.79
N GLY A 173 -3.31 11.61 -7.40
CA GLY A 173 -2.94 10.23 -7.07
C GLY A 173 -1.45 9.96 -7.31
N THR A 174 -0.92 10.48 -8.43
CA THR A 174 0.51 10.47 -8.76
C THR A 174 1.31 11.23 -7.71
N PHE A 175 0.90 12.45 -7.32
CA PHE A 175 1.57 13.21 -6.25
C PHE A 175 1.68 12.39 -4.96
N ILE A 176 0.58 11.83 -4.46
CA ILE A 176 0.57 11.03 -3.23
C ILE A 176 1.53 9.84 -3.34
N MET A 177 1.45 9.09 -4.44
CA MET A 177 2.27 7.91 -4.68
C MET A 177 3.77 8.25 -4.72
N PHE A 178 4.14 9.23 -5.54
CA PHE A 178 5.54 9.65 -5.68
C PHE A 178 6.07 10.31 -4.40
N GLN A 179 5.22 10.96 -3.61
CA GLN A 179 5.61 11.57 -2.34
C GLN A 179 6.04 10.50 -1.35
N ILE A 180 5.27 9.40 -1.25
CA ILE A 180 5.60 8.27 -0.39
C ILE A 180 6.90 7.61 -0.82
N LEU A 181 7.06 7.37 -2.14
CA LEU A 181 8.28 6.78 -2.69
C LEU A 181 9.50 7.68 -2.48
N TRP A 182 9.34 8.99 -2.67
CA TRP A 182 10.39 9.97 -2.44
C TRP A 182 10.83 10.03 -0.98
N VAL A 183 9.89 10.08 -0.03
CA VAL A 183 10.21 10.02 1.41
C VAL A 183 10.95 8.73 1.74
N TYR A 184 10.46 7.59 1.25
CA TYR A 184 11.08 6.29 1.49
C TYR A 184 12.50 6.21 0.94
N LEU A 185 12.70 6.65 -0.30
CA LEU A 185 14.00 6.69 -0.97
C LEU A 185 14.98 7.62 -0.24
N THR A 186 14.50 8.77 0.22
CA THR A 186 15.30 9.74 1.00
C THR A 186 15.75 9.13 2.32
N ILE A 187 14.86 8.42 3.04
CA ILE A 187 15.22 7.71 4.28
C ILE A 187 16.26 6.61 3.98
N ALA A 188 16.10 5.86 2.89
CA ALA A 188 17.06 4.83 2.48
C ALA A 188 18.45 5.42 2.17
N MET A 189 18.49 6.56 1.47
CA MET A 189 19.71 7.31 1.20
C MET A 189 20.37 7.77 2.50
N ILE A 190 19.62 8.41 3.41
CA ILE A 190 20.14 8.88 4.70
C ILE A 190 20.70 7.72 5.54
N TYR A 191 19.98 6.59 5.59
CA TYR A 191 20.45 5.38 6.25
C TYR A 191 21.77 4.86 5.66
N SER A 192 21.87 4.78 4.33
CA SER A 192 23.11 4.31 3.68
C SER A 192 24.28 5.28 3.85
N MET A 193 24.03 6.59 3.79
CA MET A 193 25.04 7.63 4.04
C MET A 193 25.54 7.59 5.48
N SER A 194 24.64 7.49 6.45
CA SER A 194 24.98 7.52 7.89
C SER A 194 25.66 6.24 8.38
N THR A 195 25.28 5.08 7.85
CA THR A 195 25.81 3.79 8.32
C THR A 195 26.94 3.23 7.45
N GLY A 196 27.15 3.80 6.25
CA GLY A 196 28.01 3.22 5.23
C GLY A 196 27.52 1.87 4.68
N ARG A 197 26.35 1.39 5.12
CA ARG A 197 25.79 0.11 4.66
C ARG A 197 25.13 0.26 3.30
N ARG A 198 25.20 -0.82 2.52
CA ARG A 198 24.45 -0.95 1.28
C ARG A 198 23.00 -1.30 1.58
N ILE A 199 22.12 -0.86 0.69
CA ILE A 199 20.68 -1.02 0.78
C ILE A 199 20.33 -2.34 0.10
N ASP A 200 19.90 -3.33 0.89
CA ASP A 200 19.35 -4.57 0.39
C ASP A 200 17.89 -4.33 -0.02
N THR A 201 17.57 -4.49 -1.30
CA THR A 201 16.21 -4.30 -1.82
C THR A 201 15.21 -5.30 -1.26
N SER A 202 15.67 -6.44 -0.72
CA SER A 202 14.81 -7.41 -0.03
C SER A 202 14.39 -6.97 1.37
N GLU A 203 15.20 -6.12 2.02
CA GLU A 203 14.84 -5.41 3.25
C GLU A 203 14.04 -4.13 2.93
N TRP A 204 14.47 -3.41 1.89
CA TRP A 204 13.89 -2.15 1.44
C TRP A 204 12.84 -2.38 0.34
N THR A 205 11.80 -3.14 0.68
CA THR A 205 10.87 -3.74 -0.28
C THR A 205 10.14 -2.73 -1.18
N MET A 206 10.00 -1.47 -0.77
CA MET A 206 9.39 -0.44 -1.64
C MET A 206 10.25 0.00 -2.81
N LEU A 207 11.56 -0.30 -2.82
CA LEU A 207 12.43 0.00 -3.96
C LEU A 207 12.16 -0.92 -5.16
N GLU A 208 11.70 -2.15 -4.92
CA GLU A 208 11.42 -3.12 -5.99
C GLU A 208 9.93 -3.21 -6.37
N ASN A 209 9.05 -2.56 -5.60
CA ASN A 209 7.63 -2.67 -5.84
C ASN A 209 7.23 -2.03 -7.17
N LYS A 210 6.28 -2.66 -7.85
CA LYS A 210 5.61 -2.05 -8.99
C LYS A 210 4.91 -0.77 -8.53
N LEU A 211 4.90 0.23 -9.41
CA LEU A 211 4.07 1.40 -9.22
C LEU A 211 2.57 1.00 -9.29
N PRO A 212 1.76 1.33 -8.27
CA PRO A 212 0.32 1.05 -8.25
C PRO A 212 -0.45 1.60 -9.47
N CYS A 213 0.00 2.71 -10.06
CA CYS A 213 -0.63 3.32 -11.23
C CYS A 213 -0.69 2.41 -12.47
N PHE A 214 0.09 1.32 -12.50
CA PHE A 214 0.08 0.33 -13.58
C PHE A 214 -0.68 -0.96 -13.24
N ALA A 215 -1.43 -0.97 -12.15
CA ALA A 215 -2.27 -2.10 -11.83
C ALA A 215 -3.39 -2.28 -12.88
N LEU A 216 -3.70 -3.54 -13.19
CA LEU A 216 -4.80 -3.88 -14.10
C LEU A 216 -6.10 -4.22 -13.38
N THR A 217 -6.03 -4.39 -12.06
CA THR A 217 -7.20 -4.70 -11.22
C THR A 217 -7.09 -3.99 -9.87
N PRO A 218 -8.22 -3.74 -9.18
CA PRO A 218 -8.21 -3.16 -7.83
C PRO A 218 -7.38 -3.99 -6.85
N ALA A 219 -7.44 -5.31 -6.95
CA ALA A 219 -6.62 -6.19 -6.11
C ALA A 219 -5.12 -6.02 -6.38
N GLU A 220 -4.68 -5.90 -7.63
CA GLU A 220 -3.28 -5.63 -7.95
C GLU A 220 -2.85 -4.24 -7.46
N PHE A 221 -3.71 -3.23 -7.58
CA PHE A 221 -3.43 -1.87 -7.10
C PHE A 221 -3.10 -1.88 -5.62
N TRP A 222 -3.99 -2.43 -4.80
CA TRP A 222 -3.83 -2.44 -3.34
C TRP A 222 -2.73 -3.38 -2.84
N VAL A 223 -2.35 -4.39 -3.62
CA VAL A 223 -1.17 -5.22 -3.32
C VAL A 223 0.13 -4.44 -3.49
N ASN A 224 0.18 -3.53 -4.47
CA ASN A 224 1.34 -2.70 -4.75
C ASN A 224 1.31 -1.36 -3.99
N TRP A 225 0.14 -0.93 -3.54
CA TRP A 225 -0.04 0.32 -2.79
C TRP A 225 0.50 0.19 -1.36
N GLN A 226 1.31 1.17 -0.95
CA GLN A 226 1.81 1.34 0.43
C GLN A 226 2.16 0.04 1.16
N THR A 227 3.04 -0.78 0.58
CA THR A 227 3.40 -2.09 1.16
C THR A 227 3.97 -2.02 2.59
N LEU A 228 4.46 -0.85 3.02
CA LEU A 228 4.88 -0.60 4.39
C LEU A 228 3.79 -0.94 5.41
N PHE A 229 2.54 -0.55 5.15
CA PHE A 229 1.44 -0.81 6.08
C PHE A 229 0.77 -2.17 5.86
N ARG A 230 1.12 -2.90 4.80
CA ARG A 230 0.48 -4.18 4.48
C ARG A 230 0.58 -5.20 5.61
N TYR A 231 1.76 -5.36 6.19
CA TYR A 231 1.96 -6.34 7.26
C TYR A 231 1.17 -5.97 8.51
N LEU A 232 1.20 -4.69 8.86
CA LEU A 232 0.40 -4.13 9.94
C LEU A 232 -1.10 -4.41 9.72
N TRP A 233 -1.63 -4.15 8.53
CA TRP A 233 -3.04 -4.41 8.23
C TRP A 233 -3.40 -5.89 8.28
N VAL A 234 -2.49 -6.75 7.83
CA VAL A 234 -2.69 -8.21 7.91
C VAL A 234 -2.80 -8.63 9.37
N ASP A 235 -1.91 -8.13 10.23
CA ASP A 235 -1.84 -8.57 11.62
C ASP A 235 -2.93 -7.92 12.50
N LEU A 236 -3.32 -6.66 12.23
CA LEU A 236 -4.33 -5.93 13.00
C LEU A 236 -5.78 -6.20 12.56
N ALA A 237 -6.03 -6.36 11.26
CA ALA A 237 -7.39 -6.44 10.74
C ALA A 237 -7.66 -7.79 10.07
N PHE A 238 -6.83 -8.20 9.12
CA PHE A 238 -7.12 -9.38 8.30
C PHE A 238 -7.17 -10.68 9.13
N LEU A 239 -6.07 -11.01 9.82
CA LEU A 239 -5.93 -12.27 10.56
C LEU A 239 -6.93 -12.39 11.73
N PRO A 240 -7.15 -11.35 12.56
CA PRO A 240 -8.17 -11.42 13.61
C PRO A 240 -9.57 -11.68 13.04
N THR A 241 -9.97 -10.95 11.99
CA THR A 241 -11.27 -11.17 11.35
C THR A 241 -11.37 -12.55 10.72
N GLN A 242 -10.31 -13.03 10.06
CA GLN A 242 -10.28 -14.37 9.50
C GLN A 242 -10.52 -15.45 10.56
N ARG A 243 -9.81 -15.38 11.70
CA ARG A 243 -9.99 -16.33 12.81
C ARG A 243 -11.40 -16.28 13.38
N LEU A 244 -12.00 -15.08 13.50
CA LEU A 244 -13.39 -14.94 13.92
C LEU A 244 -14.36 -15.56 12.91
N CYS A 245 -14.16 -15.36 11.61
CA CYS A 245 -14.97 -15.99 10.58
C CYS A 245 -14.81 -17.52 10.57
N GLU A 246 -13.60 -18.04 10.79
CA GLU A 246 -13.36 -19.47 10.87
C GLU A 246 -14.06 -20.09 12.09
N LYS A 247 -13.95 -19.44 13.25
CA LYS A 247 -14.54 -19.90 14.52
C LYS A 247 -16.06 -19.80 14.56
N TYR A 248 -16.63 -18.71 14.05
CA TYR A 248 -18.04 -18.40 14.24
C TYR A 248 -18.91 -18.54 12.98
N LEU A 249 -18.32 -18.51 11.78
CA LEU A 249 -19.03 -18.52 10.50
C LEU A 249 -18.62 -19.77 9.70
N GLY A 250 -18.81 -20.94 10.32
CA GLY A 250 -18.56 -22.24 9.70
C GLY A 250 -19.66 -22.68 8.73
N PRO A 251 -19.35 -23.63 7.82
CA PRO A 251 -20.32 -24.15 6.85
C PRO A 251 -21.54 -24.78 7.54
N GLU A 252 -21.37 -25.33 8.75
CA GLU A 252 -22.43 -25.89 9.57
C GLU A 252 -23.46 -24.83 10.04
N ARG A 253 -23.06 -23.56 10.15
CA ARG A 253 -23.91 -22.50 10.72
C ARG A 253 -24.58 -21.64 9.66
N VAL A 254 -23.84 -21.29 8.61
CA VAL A 254 -24.30 -20.35 7.56
C VAL A 254 -24.42 -21.00 6.18
N GLY A 255 -24.10 -22.29 6.06
CA GLY A 255 -24.06 -23.01 4.78
C GLY A 255 -22.72 -22.86 4.06
N PHE A 256 -22.35 -23.88 3.26
CA PHE A 256 -21.04 -23.96 2.60
C PHE A 256 -20.74 -22.77 1.68
N ARG A 257 -21.71 -22.35 0.85
CA ARG A 257 -21.51 -21.26 -0.12
C ARG A 257 -21.30 -19.92 0.58
N ILE A 258 -22.14 -19.58 1.56
CA ILE A 258 -22.07 -18.31 2.30
C ILE A 258 -20.81 -18.30 3.17
N SER A 259 -20.50 -19.40 3.86
CA SER A 259 -19.26 -19.55 4.65
C SER A 259 -18.03 -19.24 3.79
N ASN A 260 -17.95 -19.78 2.57
CA ASN A 260 -16.82 -19.55 1.68
C ASN A 260 -16.69 -18.09 1.23
N VAL A 261 -17.81 -17.43 0.87
CA VAL A 261 -17.79 -16.01 0.47
C VAL A 261 -17.41 -15.13 1.65
N VAL A 262 -18.05 -15.32 2.80
CA VAL A 262 -17.86 -14.49 4.00
C VAL A 262 -16.43 -14.62 4.54
N ARG A 263 -15.89 -15.84 4.63
CA ARG A 263 -14.50 -16.09 5.07
C ARG A 263 -13.46 -15.46 4.14
N GLN A 264 -13.80 -15.19 2.87
CA GLN A 264 -12.93 -14.53 1.92
C GLN A 264 -13.09 -13.00 1.93
N ALA A 265 -14.34 -12.52 2.00
CA ALA A 265 -14.67 -11.11 1.90
C ALA A 265 -14.40 -10.34 3.19
N MET A 266 -14.83 -10.87 4.34
CA MET A 266 -14.77 -10.15 5.62
C MET A 266 -13.35 -9.74 6.04
N PRO A 267 -12.32 -10.59 5.91
CA PRO A 267 -10.95 -10.18 6.25
C PRO A 267 -10.41 -9.06 5.35
N ILE A 268 -10.83 -9.03 4.07
CA ILE A 268 -10.45 -7.94 3.14
C ILE A 268 -11.18 -6.66 3.56
N LEU A 269 -12.50 -6.74 3.78
CA LEU A 269 -13.31 -5.59 4.17
C LEU A 269 -12.87 -5.01 5.52
N SER A 270 -12.40 -5.83 6.47
CA SER A 270 -11.91 -5.32 7.75
C SER A 270 -10.64 -4.49 7.62
N VAL A 271 -9.72 -4.87 6.71
CA VAL A 271 -8.54 -4.06 6.37
C VAL A 271 -8.95 -2.70 5.82
N PHE A 272 -9.90 -2.69 4.88
CA PHE A 272 -10.39 -1.44 4.29
C PHE A 272 -11.16 -0.59 5.29
N ALA A 273 -11.98 -1.20 6.14
CA ALA A 273 -12.70 -0.49 7.21
C ALA A 273 -11.73 0.17 8.20
N LEU A 274 -10.68 -0.54 8.63
CA LEU A 274 -9.66 0.03 9.51
C LEU A 274 -8.90 1.17 8.83
N SER A 275 -8.49 0.98 7.56
CA SER A 275 -7.88 2.05 6.77
C SER A 275 -8.81 3.26 6.64
N ALA A 276 -10.11 3.02 6.45
CA ALA A 276 -11.12 4.06 6.33
C ALA A 276 -11.24 4.90 7.61
N ILE A 277 -11.29 4.25 8.77
CA ILE A 277 -11.36 4.91 10.09
C ILE A 277 -10.13 5.79 10.31
N LEU A 278 -8.94 5.32 9.92
CA LEU A 278 -7.71 6.09 10.10
C LEU A 278 -7.65 7.32 9.20
N HIS A 279 -8.05 7.20 7.93
CA HIS A 279 -8.10 8.36 7.03
C HIS A 279 -9.20 9.34 7.43
N ALA A 280 -10.36 8.84 7.84
CA ALA A 280 -11.42 9.63 8.46
C ALA A 280 -10.92 10.41 9.68
N TYR A 281 -10.14 9.77 10.54
CA TYR A 281 -9.51 10.43 11.69
C TYR A 281 -8.55 11.54 11.24
N ILE A 282 -7.72 11.34 10.21
CA ILE A 282 -6.79 12.38 9.72
C ILE A 282 -7.56 13.61 9.26
N VAL A 283 -8.61 13.38 8.45
CA VAL A 283 -9.48 14.44 7.93
C VAL A 283 -10.17 15.18 9.08
N TYR A 284 -10.73 14.45 10.03
CA TYR A 284 -11.41 15.04 11.19
C TYR A 284 -10.44 15.82 12.09
N ALA A 285 -9.27 15.26 12.39
CA ALA A 285 -8.27 15.93 13.23
C ALA A 285 -7.77 17.24 12.61
N THR A 286 -7.60 17.27 11.29
CA THR A 286 -7.04 18.41 10.56
C THR A 286 -8.08 19.51 10.32
N TRP A 287 -9.29 19.14 9.90
CA TRP A 287 -10.30 20.11 9.42
C TRP A 287 -11.66 20.02 10.10
N ARG A 288 -11.91 19.03 10.96
CA ARG A 288 -13.23 18.79 11.56
C ARG A 288 -14.33 18.49 10.54
N GLU A 289 -13.93 18.00 9.37
CA GLU A 289 -14.85 17.62 8.31
C GLU A 289 -15.52 16.26 8.59
N PRO A 290 -16.71 16.00 8.03
CA PRO A 290 -17.38 14.71 8.15
C PRO A 290 -16.52 13.55 7.63
N VAL A 291 -16.57 12.43 8.34
CA VAL A 291 -15.77 11.23 8.06
C VAL A 291 -16.27 10.39 6.88
N TRP A 292 -17.48 10.66 6.39
CA TRP A 292 -18.21 9.78 5.48
C TRP A 292 -17.54 9.60 4.13
N SER A 293 -16.90 10.64 3.59
CA SER A 293 -16.26 10.56 2.27
C SER A 293 -15.11 9.55 2.27
N GLN A 294 -14.32 9.51 3.35
CA GLN A 294 -13.24 8.56 3.54
C GLN A 294 -13.78 7.14 3.77
N LEU A 295 -14.81 7.00 4.61
CA LEU A 295 -15.49 5.72 4.83
C LEU A 295 -16.02 5.14 3.52
N PHE A 296 -16.75 5.93 2.75
CA PHE A 296 -17.31 5.51 1.47
C PHE A 296 -16.22 5.12 0.47
N TYR A 297 -15.16 5.93 0.33
CA TYR A 297 -14.05 5.64 -0.56
C TYR A 297 -13.43 4.27 -0.25
N PHE A 298 -12.95 4.07 0.98
CA PHE A 298 -12.23 2.85 1.33
C PHE A 298 -13.15 1.62 1.33
N MET A 299 -14.41 1.74 1.73
CA MET A 299 -15.34 0.61 1.65
C MET A 299 -15.64 0.23 0.20
N THR A 300 -15.80 1.21 -0.69
CA THR A 300 -15.97 0.95 -2.14
C THR A 300 -14.74 0.26 -2.72
N GLN A 301 -13.54 0.69 -2.32
CA GLN A 301 -12.28 0.05 -2.71
C GLN A 301 -12.20 -1.40 -2.20
N GLY A 302 -12.60 -1.65 -0.95
CA GLY A 302 -12.64 -2.99 -0.38
C GLY A 302 -13.61 -3.92 -1.10
N VAL A 303 -14.80 -3.44 -1.43
CA VAL A 303 -15.77 -4.18 -2.24
C VAL A 303 -15.20 -4.48 -3.62
N ALA A 304 -14.56 -3.51 -4.28
CA ALA A 304 -13.93 -3.70 -5.58
C ALA A 304 -12.83 -4.79 -5.54
N VAL A 305 -12.02 -4.83 -4.48
CA VAL A 305 -11.03 -5.91 -4.26
C VAL A 305 -11.70 -7.27 -4.07
N VAL A 306 -12.76 -7.35 -3.26
CA VAL A 306 -13.52 -8.60 -3.07
C VAL A 306 -14.12 -9.09 -4.39
N VAL A 307 -14.80 -8.21 -5.13
CA VAL A 307 -15.38 -8.53 -6.44
C VAL A 307 -14.30 -9.02 -7.40
N THR A 308 -13.16 -8.33 -7.46
CA THR A 308 -12.01 -8.77 -8.27
C THR A 308 -11.58 -10.19 -7.90
N LYS A 309 -11.46 -10.50 -6.61
CA LYS A 309 -11.05 -11.83 -6.14
C LYS A 309 -12.09 -12.92 -6.45
N VAL A 310 -13.38 -12.57 -6.39
CA VAL A 310 -14.46 -13.48 -6.78
C VAL A 310 -14.42 -13.75 -8.28
N VAL A 311 -14.25 -12.71 -9.11
CA VAL A 311 -14.13 -12.84 -10.57
C VAL A 311 -12.91 -13.69 -10.94
N GLU A 312 -11.75 -13.43 -10.34
CA GLU A 312 -10.51 -14.21 -10.56
C GLU A 312 -10.69 -15.72 -10.28
N ARG A 313 -11.60 -16.10 -9.39
CA ARG A 313 -11.89 -17.50 -9.01
C ARG A 313 -13.04 -18.13 -9.79
N SER A 314 -13.82 -17.33 -10.49
CA SER A 314 -14.95 -17.80 -11.28
C SER A 314 -14.50 -18.50 -12.57
N ALA A 315 -15.40 -19.27 -13.19
CA ALA A 315 -15.17 -19.85 -14.51
C ALA A 315 -14.85 -18.77 -15.56
N PHE A 316 -15.43 -17.58 -15.42
CA PHE A 316 -15.14 -16.43 -16.28
C PHE A 316 -13.70 -15.93 -16.11
N GLY A 317 -13.20 -15.82 -14.88
CA GLY A 317 -11.81 -15.48 -14.61
C GLY A 317 -10.83 -16.52 -15.16
N ALA A 318 -11.16 -17.81 -15.03
CA ALA A 318 -10.38 -18.90 -15.61
C ALA A 318 -10.34 -18.83 -17.15
N MET A 319 -11.46 -18.51 -17.79
CA MET A 319 -11.53 -18.29 -19.24
C MET A 319 -10.63 -17.14 -19.68
N ILE A 320 -10.73 -15.96 -19.03
CA ILE A 320 -9.87 -14.80 -19.34
C ILE A 320 -8.40 -15.18 -19.21
N LYS A 321 -8.04 -15.92 -18.15
CA LYS A 321 -6.67 -16.41 -17.92
C LYS A 321 -6.20 -17.32 -19.04
N ASP A 322 -7.03 -18.27 -19.44
CA ASP A 322 -6.71 -19.22 -20.51
C ASP A 322 -6.53 -18.50 -21.86
N THR A 323 -7.47 -17.60 -22.19
CA THR A 323 -7.36 -16.73 -23.37
C THR A 323 -6.09 -15.91 -23.32
N TYR A 324 -5.76 -15.27 -22.20
CA TYR A 324 -4.56 -14.47 -22.05
C TYR A 324 -3.28 -15.27 -22.34
N ASN A 325 -3.17 -16.47 -21.77
CA ASN A 325 -1.97 -17.30 -21.87
C ASN A 325 -1.79 -17.93 -23.26
N LYS A 326 -2.90 -18.34 -23.90
CA LYS A 326 -2.87 -18.99 -25.22
C LYS A 326 -2.82 -17.99 -26.38
N SER A 327 -3.17 -16.73 -26.14
CA SER A 327 -3.29 -15.75 -27.22
C SER A 327 -1.96 -15.09 -27.64
N GLY A 328 -1.95 -14.58 -28.87
CA GLY A 328 -0.87 -13.75 -29.40
C GLY A 328 -0.70 -12.41 -28.68
N ARG A 329 0.38 -11.70 -29.01
CA ARG A 329 0.77 -10.43 -28.37
C ARG A 329 -0.33 -9.36 -28.42
N MET A 330 -1.05 -9.25 -29.53
CA MET A 330 -2.09 -8.22 -29.70
C MET A 330 -3.27 -8.43 -28.76
N ILE A 331 -3.82 -9.65 -28.65
CA ILE A 331 -4.93 -9.92 -27.72
C ILE A 331 -4.51 -9.66 -26.27
N ARG A 332 -3.28 -10.05 -25.90
CA ARG A 332 -2.72 -9.74 -24.57
C ARG A 332 -2.64 -8.24 -24.30
N PHE A 333 -2.22 -7.46 -25.29
CA PHE A 333 -2.20 -6.00 -25.20
C PHE A 333 -3.62 -5.42 -25.07
N CYS A 334 -4.59 -5.92 -25.84
CA CYS A 334 -6.00 -5.51 -25.70
C CYS A 334 -6.56 -5.80 -24.30
N LEU A 335 -6.30 -6.99 -23.75
CA LEU A 335 -6.76 -7.36 -22.40
C LEU A 335 -6.10 -6.48 -21.32
N GLN A 336 -4.83 -6.11 -21.50
CA GLN A 336 -4.14 -5.16 -20.62
C GLN A 336 -4.73 -3.76 -20.74
N GLY A 337 -4.95 -3.28 -21.96
CA GLY A 337 -5.58 -1.98 -22.22
C GLY A 337 -6.97 -1.89 -21.59
N LEU A 338 -7.77 -2.97 -21.68
CA LEU A 338 -9.07 -3.07 -21.04
C LEU A 338 -8.95 -3.02 -19.51
N GLY A 339 -8.04 -3.79 -18.90
CA GLY A 339 -7.81 -3.76 -17.46
C GLY A 339 -7.36 -2.37 -16.97
N PHE A 340 -6.47 -1.71 -17.71
CA PHE A 340 -6.03 -0.35 -17.43
C PHE A 340 -7.18 0.64 -17.52
N LEU A 341 -8.02 0.55 -18.57
CA LEU A 341 -9.19 1.41 -18.73
C LEU A 341 -10.18 1.23 -17.56
N ILE A 342 -10.45 -0.01 -17.15
CA ILE A 342 -11.31 -0.31 -15.99
C ILE A 342 -10.75 0.37 -14.74
N MET A 343 -9.43 0.31 -14.53
CA MET A 343 -8.78 0.94 -13.38
C MET A 343 -8.85 2.48 -13.42
N VAL A 344 -8.64 3.09 -14.60
CA VAL A 344 -8.81 4.54 -14.79
C VAL A 344 -10.24 4.96 -14.48
N CYS A 345 -11.24 4.25 -15.03
CA CYS A 345 -12.66 4.50 -14.76
C CYS A 345 -12.98 4.34 -13.26
N HIS A 346 -12.53 3.25 -12.64
CA HIS A 346 -12.75 2.98 -11.21
C HIS A 346 -12.18 4.10 -10.33
N HIS A 347 -10.94 4.54 -10.59
CA HIS A 347 -10.34 5.63 -9.83
C HIS A 347 -10.97 6.99 -10.14
N ALA A 348 -11.34 7.28 -11.39
CA ALA A 348 -12.05 8.51 -11.72
C ALA A 348 -13.40 8.63 -10.98
N LEU A 349 -14.08 7.51 -10.75
CA LEU A 349 -15.35 7.47 -10.01
C LEU A 349 -15.17 7.52 -8.49
N THR A 350 -14.11 6.91 -7.95
CA THR A 350 -13.97 6.72 -6.49
C THR A 350 -13.05 7.75 -5.84
N LEU A 351 -11.97 8.18 -6.50
CA LEU A 351 -11.01 9.14 -5.96
C LEU A 351 -11.62 10.49 -5.56
N PRO A 352 -12.71 10.98 -6.17
CA PRO A 352 -13.41 12.19 -5.71
C PRO A 352 -13.82 12.16 -4.24
N PHE A 353 -14.29 11.01 -3.75
CA PHE A 353 -14.70 10.85 -2.35
C PHE A 353 -13.51 10.94 -1.39
N PHE A 354 -12.38 10.37 -1.78
CA PHE A 354 -11.14 10.52 -1.03
C PHE A 354 -10.67 11.98 -1.01
N MET A 355 -10.79 12.66 -2.16
CA MET A 355 -10.26 14.00 -2.37
C MET A 355 -11.17 15.13 -1.90
N GLU A 356 -12.44 14.87 -1.64
CA GLU A 356 -13.42 15.89 -1.23
C GLU A 356 -12.92 16.85 -0.12
N PRO A 357 -12.43 16.36 1.04
CA PRO A 357 -11.96 17.26 2.10
C PRO A 357 -10.70 18.04 1.66
N TYR A 358 -9.77 17.39 0.96
CA TYR A 358 -8.55 18.02 0.47
C TYR A 358 -8.85 19.13 -0.55
N LYS A 359 -9.85 18.91 -1.40
CA LYS A 359 -10.34 19.87 -2.39
C LYS A 359 -11.01 21.05 -1.71
N ARG A 360 -11.92 20.81 -0.75
CA ARG A 360 -12.66 21.86 -0.03
C ARG A 360 -11.72 22.84 0.69
N HIS A 361 -10.59 22.34 1.18
CA HIS A 361 -9.57 23.13 1.88
C HIS A 361 -8.39 23.54 0.99
N GLU A 362 -8.50 23.34 -0.32
CA GLU A 362 -7.52 23.73 -1.34
C GLU A 362 -6.06 23.43 -0.97
N MET A 363 -5.81 22.24 -0.42
CA MET A 363 -4.53 21.89 0.22
C MET A 363 -3.31 22.12 -0.67
N TRP A 364 -3.44 21.97 -1.99
CA TRP A 364 -2.33 22.15 -2.91
C TRP A 364 -1.80 23.59 -2.96
N PHE A 365 -2.62 24.60 -2.63
CA PHE A 365 -2.11 25.98 -2.56
C PHE A 365 -1.12 26.19 -1.42
N ASP A 366 -1.22 25.42 -0.33
CA ASP A 366 -0.18 25.44 0.72
C ASP A 366 1.15 24.86 0.23
N LEU A 367 1.12 24.03 -0.82
CA LEU A 367 2.31 23.42 -1.43
C LEU A 367 2.93 24.29 -2.53
N ARG A 368 2.22 25.31 -3.05
CA ARG A 368 2.68 26.14 -4.18
C ARG A 368 4.06 26.75 -3.94
N GLN A 369 4.34 27.16 -2.70
CA GLN A 369 5.61 27.79 -2.33
C GLN A 369 6.80 26.85 -2.47
N LYS A 370 6.57 25.52 -2.47
CA LYS A 370 7.61 24.51 -2.64
C LYS A 370 7.86 24.15 -4.10
N SER A 371 7.04 24.64 -5.03
CA SER A 371 7.12 24.23 -6.43
C SER A 371 8.02 25.15 -7.25
N ILE A 372 9.11 24.61 -7.83
CA ILE A 372 10.02 25.39 -8.68
C ILE A 372 9.29 25.78 -9.97
N PHE A 373 8.53 24.86 -10.58
CA PHE A 373 7.68 25.18 -11.74
C PHE A 373 6.68 26.30 -11.45
N TRP A 374 6.08 26.34 -10.26
CA TRP A 374 5.20 27.44 -9.87
C TRP A 374 5.93 28.77 -9.77
N TRP A 375 7.15 28.80 -9.25
CA TRP A 375 7.94 30.04 -9.19
C TRP A 375 8.33 30.57 -10.58
N ILE A 376 8.57 29.68 -11.54
CA ILE A 376 9.00 30.06 -12.89
C ILE A 376 7.80 30.42 -13.79
N TYR A 377 6.71 29.64 -13.72
CA TYR A 377 5.59 29.71 -14.67
C TYR A 377 4.25 30.05 -14.02
N GLY A 378 4.19 30.12 -12.69
CA GLY A 378 2.98 30.50 -11.98
C GLY A 378 2.59 31.93 -12.33
N LYS A 379 1.29 32.15 -12.52
CA LYS A 379 0.76 33.51 -12.65
C LYS A 379 0.74 34.11 -11.24
N LEU A 380 1.43 35.25 -11.09
CA LEU A 380 1.38 36.07 -9.88
C LEU A 380 -0.03 36.59 -9.62
#